data_AF-A0A7J7M125-F1
#
_entry.id   AF-A0A7J7M125-F1
#
_cell.length_a   1.000
_cell.length_b   1.000
_cell.length_c   1.000
_cell.angle_alpha   90.00
_cell.angle_beta   90.00
_cell.angle_gamma   90.00
#
_symmetry.space_group_name_H-M   'P 1'
#
loop_
_entity.id
_entity.type
_entity.pdbx_description
1 polymer ?
#
loop_
_entity_poly.entity_id
_entity_poly.type
_entity_poly.pdbx_seq_one_letter_code
_entity_poly.pdbx_strand_id
1 'polypeptide(L)'
;MDLWEMEAASKVKAVNQKTQQSFASLSNLKSTDIRSLPMPGMRGEFPTIKIPEDGVKWGVERFKFSLIGRLDLMKTKLAIARDVAMSLQKLKGTCQFIPLGKGFFTILLDNEEDKFQIWRGPWHIESQLLKVIPWVPNFDVLKQKNSNAMVWIKFPGLPNEYWEEDILMSMARTIGNPVQVDGSTLRRNTGLYASVLVDIDFSLSIPTKIFVENDKYEFV
;
A
#
# COMPACT_ATOMS: atom_id res chain seq x y z
N MET A 1 30.77 28.00 34.30
CA MET A 1 29.59 27.70 33.46
C MET A 1 29.39 26.21 33.61
N ASP A 2 28.39 25.82 34.39
CA ASP A 2 28.25 24.44 34.83
C ASP A 2 27.61 23.59 33.73
N LEU A 3 27.81 22.26 33.76
CA LEU A 3 27.38 21.32 32.71
C LEU A 3 25.91 21.50 32.29
N TRP A 4 25.05 21.92 33.23
CA TRP A 4 23.64 22.20 33.00
C TRP A 4 23.40 23.43 32.11
N GLU A 5 24.18 24.51 32.28
CA GLU A 5 24.09 25.72 31.44
C GLU A 5 24.56 25.46 30.00
N MET A 6 25.59 24.62 29.85
CA MET A 6 26.09 24.21 28.54
C MET A 6 25.08 23.33 27.78
N GLU A 7 24.39 22.44 28.49
CA GLU A 7 23.34 21.58 27.91
C GLU A 7 22.10 22.40 27.52
N ALA A 8 21.69 23.37 28.35
CA ALA A 8 20.60 24.28 28.04
C ALA A 8 20.90 25.15 26.81
N ALA A 9 22.11 25.73 26.73
CA ALA A 9 22.53 26.53 25.59
C ALA A 9 22.62 25.71 24.28
N SER A 10 23.00 24.43 24.37
CA SER A 10 23.04 23.51 23.23
C SER A 10 21.63 23.19 22.71
N LYS A 11 20.67 22.93 23.61
CA LYS A 11 19.26 22.69 23.25
C LYS A 11 18.63 23.92 22.59
N VAL A 12 18.89 25.12 23.11
CA VAL A 12 18.39 26.38 22.52
C VAL A 12 18.96 26.63 21.12
N LYS A 13 20.27 26.38 20.91
CA LYS A 13 20.88 26.46 19.57
C LYS A 13 20.28 25.47 18.59
N ALA A 14 20.05 24.23 19.02
CA ALA A 14 19.46 23.19 18.17
C ALA A 14 18.01 23.50 17.76
N VAL A 15 17.22 24.10 18.67
CA VAL A 15 15.85 24.57 18.35
C VAL A 15 15.91 25.72 17.35
N ASN A 16 16.75 26.73 17.57
CA ASN A 16 16.88 27.86 16.64
C ASN A 16 17.39 27.45 15.26
N GLN A 17 18.31 26.50 15.15
CA GLN A 17 18.75 25.96 13.86
C GLN A 17 17.62 25.21 13.14
N LYS A 18 16.82 24.40 13.85
CA LYS A 18 15.64 23.74 13.25
C LYS A 18 14.60 24.76 12.77
N THR A 19 14.35 25.81 13.55
CA THR A 19 13.41 26.88 13.16
C THR A 19 13.92 27.66 11.94
N GLN A 20 15.21 28.02 11.90
CA GLN A 20 15.80 28.70 10.74
C GLN A 20 15.81 27.81 9.48
N GLN A 21 16.09 26.51 9.61
CA GLN A 21 15.99 25.55 8.50
C GLN A 21 14.54 25.39 8.00
N SER A 22 13.54 25.41 8.89
CA SER A 22 12.12 25.40 8.50
C SER A 22 11.73 26.67 7.73
N PHE A 23 12.23 27.84 8.14
CA PHE A 23 11.96 29.13 7.48
C PHE A 23 12.70 29.27 6.14
N ALA A 24 13.96 28.85 6.04
CA ALA A 24 14.70 28.83 4.77
C ALA A 24 14.11 27.83 3.75
N SER A 25 13.37 26.82 4.22
CA SER A 25 12.62 25.91 3.35
C SER A 25 11.33 26.56 2.80
N LEU A 26 10.77 27.57 3.47
CA LEU A 26 9.59 28.31 3.01
C LEU A 26 9.91 29.33 1.91
N SER A 27 11.15 29.83 1.82
CA SER A 27 11.56 30.81 0.80
C SER A 27 11.71 30.21 -0.61
N ASN A 28 11.75 28.88 -0.75
CA ASN A 28 11.77 28.18 -2.05
C ASN A 28 10.38 27.77 -2.55
N LEU A 29 9.30 28.18 -1.86
CA LEU A 29 7.94 27.96 -2.33
C LEU A 29 7.64 28.91 -3.49
N LYS A 30 7.21 28.39 -4.65
CA LYS A 30 6.65 29.24 -5.71
C LYS A 30 5.46 30.02 -5.13
N SER A 31 5.64 31.31 -4.93
CA SER A 31 4.58 32.19 -4.44
C SER A 31 3.44 32.18 -5.46
N THR A 32 2.28 31.65 -5.05
CA THR A 32 1.06 31.70 -5.88
C THR A 32 0.41 33.05 -5.63
N ASP A 33 0.17 33.84 -6.68
CA ASP A 33 -0.55 35.09 -6.54
C ASP A 33 -2.01 34.80 -6.15
N ILE A 34 -2.37 35.16 -4.92
CA ILE A 34 -3.69 34.93 -4.32
C ILE A 34 -4.80 35.55 -5.19
N ARG A 35 -4.51 36.64 -5.91
CA ARG A 35 -5.48 37.33 -6.78
C ARG A 35 -5.83 36.53 -8.03
N SER A 36 -4.96 35.59 -8.43
CA SER A 36 -5.16 34.73 -9.60
C SER A 36 -5.96 33.46 -9.29
N LEU A 37 -6.29 33.21 -8.02
CA LEU A 37 -7.03 32.03 -7.59
C LEU A 37 -8.51 32.14 -7.95
N PRO A 38 -9.18 30.99 -8.20
CA PRO A 38 -10.62 30.99 -8.42
C PRO A 38 -11.37 31.60 -7.23
N MET A 39 -12.42 32.38 -7.52
CA MET A 39 -13.23 32.97 -6.47
C MET A 39 -14.21 31.94 -5.87
N PRO A 40 -14.44 31.95 -4.55
CA PRO A 40 -15.44 31.12 -3.93
C PRO A 40 -16.85 31.55 -4.34
N GLY A 41 -17.76 30.58 -4.47
CA GLY A 41 -19.19 30.77 -4.68
C GLY A 41 -20.01 30.09 -3.59
N MET A 42 -21.33 30.06 -3.74
CA MET A 42 -22.25 29.37 -2.82
C MET A 42 -23.15 28.38 -3.56
N ARG A 43 -23.42 27.23 -2.93
CA ARG A 43 -24.45 26.27 -3.36
C ARG A 43 -25.35 25.98 -2.14
N GLY A 44 -26.49 26.65 -2.09
CA GLY A 44 -27.32 26.70 -0.88
C GLY A 44 -26.55 27.38 0.26
N GLU A 45 -26.45 26.71 1.41
CA GLU A 45 -25.68 27.20 2.57
C GLU A 45 -24.19 26.83 2.53
N PHE A 46 -23.75 26.04 1.53
CA PHE A 46 -22.39 25.53 1.48
C PHE A 46 -21.47 26.43 0.61
N PRO A 47 -20.28 26.83 1.12
CA PRO A 47 -19.28 27.47 0.28
C PRO A 47 -18.77 26.48 -0.77
N THR A 48 -18.50 26.98 -1.98
CA THR A 48 -18.02 26.17 -3.10
C THR A 48 -16.86 26.83 -3.79
N ILE A 49 -16.02 26.02 -4.43
CA ILE A 49 -14.92 26.48 -5.27
C ILE A 49 -14.88 25.60 -6.50
N LYS A 50 -14.71 26.21 -7.68
CA LYS A 50 -14.47 25.48 -8.92
C LYS A 50 -12.97 25.42 -9.16
N ILE A 51 -12.39 24.25 -8.97
CA ILE A 51 -10.97 24.01 -9.25
C ILE A 51 -10.84 23.68 -10.74
N PRO A 52 -10.04 24.43 -11.52
CA PRO A 52 -9.76 24.09 -12.91
C PRO A 52 -9.06 22.73 -13.02
N GLU A 53 -9.40 21.93 -14.02
CA GLU A 53 -8.77 20.60 -14.22
C GLU A 53 -7.25 20.69 -14.38
N ASP A 54 -6.75 21.73 -15.06
CA ASP A 54 -5.31 21.97 -15.22
C ASP A 54 -4.59 22.19 -13.88
N GLY A 55 -5.30 22.72 -12.88
CA GLY A 55 -4.78 22.88 -11.52
C GLY A 55 -4.57 21.55 -10.80
N VAL A 56 -5.29 20.50 -11.21
CA VAL A 56 -5.21 19.16 -10.61
C VAL A 56 -4.16 18.28 -11.29
N LYS A 57 -3.86 18.52 -12.58
CA LYS A 57 -2.91 17.74 -13.39
C LYS A 57 -1.55 17.59 -12.73
N TRP A 58 -0.97 18.68 -12.23
CA TRP A 58 0.32 18.66 -11.53
C TRP A 58 0.28 17.82 -10.25
N GLY A 59 -0.85 17.88 -9.54
CA GLY A 59 -1.09 17.02 -8.39
C GLY A 59 -1.05 15.56 -8.78
N VAL A 60 -1.81 15.16 -9.80
CA VAL A 60 -1.85 13.76 -10.28
C VAL A 60 -0.49 13.29 -10.79
N GLU A 61 0.20 14.11 -11.58
CA GLU A 61 1.52 13.79 -12.15
C GLU A 61 2.57 13.51 -11.06
N ARG A 62 2.51 14.24 -9.94
CA ARG A 62 3.38 14.00 -8.78
C ARG A 62 3.24 12.60 -8.19
N PHE A 63 2.05 12.00 -8.31
CA PHE A 63 1.75 10.67 -7.74
C PHE A 63 1.75 9.55 -8.78
N LYS A 64 2.19 9.77 -10.03
CA LYS A 64 2.10 8.76 -11.11
C LYS A 64 2.81 7.43 -10.81
N PHE A 65 3.89 7.48 -10.03
CA PHE A 65 4.61 6.28 -9.60
C PHE A 65 4.20 5.79 -8.21
N SER A 66 3.25 6.46 -7.57
CA SER A 66 2.83 6.14 -6.22
C SER A 66 1.93 4.92 -6.17
N LEU A 67 1.88 4.34 -4.98
CA LEU A 67 1.00 3.23 -4.63
C LEU A 67 0.18 3.59 -3.40
N ILE A 68 -0.90 2.86 -3.17
CA ILE A 68 -1.65 2.90 -1.92
C ILE A 68 -1.35 1.59 -1.19
N GLY A 69 -0.77 1.72 0.00
CA GLY A 69 -0.52 0.64 0.93
C GLY A 69 -1.63 0.53 1.98
N ARG A 70 -1.88 -0.69 2.46
CA ARG A 70 -2.77 -0.96 3.59
C ARG A 70 -2.15 -1.99 4.54
N LEU A 71 -2.10 -1.62 5.82
CA LEU A 71 -1.71 -2.46 6.95
C LEU A 71 -2.69 -2.27 8.10
N ASP A 72 -2.92 -3.31 8.91
CA ASP A 72 -3.63 -3.17 10.18
C ASP A 72 -2.75 -2.43 11.20
N LEU A 73 -2.91 -1.10 11.23
CA LEU A 73 -2.13 -0.25 12.10
C LEU A 73 -2.47 -0.39 13.60
N MET A 74 -3.48 -1.20 13.96
CA MET A 74 -3.74 -1.56 15.36
C MET A 74 -2.61 -2.42 15.92
N LYS A 75 -2.05 -3.31 15.10
CA LYS A 75 -0.95 -4.20 15.51
C LYS A 75 0.43 -3.64 15.12
N THR A 76 0.52 -2.81 14.08
CA THR A 76 1.79 -2.32 13.52
C THR A 76 1.82 -0.80 13.39
N LYS A 77 2.88 -0.15 13.86
CA LYS A 77 3.02 1.31 13.71
C LYS A 77 3.54 1.67 12.32
N LEU A 78 3.05 2.77 11.75
CA LEU A 78 3.47 3.22 10.41
C LEU A 78 4.98 3.49 10.32
N ALA A 79 5.60 4.02 11.38
CA ALA A 79 7.05 4.23 11.41
C ALA A 79 7.81 2.92 11.26
N ILE A 80 7.38 1.87 11.97
CA ILE A 80 7.98 0.53 11.87
C ILE A 80 7.75 -0.04 10.47
N ALA A 81 6.52 0.07 9.97
CA ALA A 81 6.19 -0.40 8.62
C ALA A 81 7.04 0.27 7.54
N ARG A 82 7.24 1.59 7.64
CA ARG A 82 8.11 2.34 6.75
C ARG A 82 9.54 1.84 6.84
N ASP A 83 10.10 1.75 8.04
CA ASP A 83 11.50 1.39 8.22
C ASP A 83 11.77 -0.06 7.75
N VAL A 84 10.85 -0.98 8.02
CA VAL A 84 10.90 -2.37 7.50
C VAL A 84 10.77 -2.40 5.99
N ALA A 85 9.77 -1.73 5.40
CA ALA A 85 9.59 -1.71 3.95
C ALA A 85 10.81 -1.12 3.22
N MET A 86 11.39 -0.06 3.75
CA MET A 86 12.62 0.54 3.24
C MET A 86 13.81 -0.42 3.32
N SER A 87 13.92 -1.18 4.41
CA SER A 87 15.02 -2.15 4.60
C SER A 87 14.95 -3.34 3.63
N LEU A 88 13.73 -3.79 3.28
CA LEU A 88 13.52 -4.97 2.44
C LEU A 88 13.82 -4.73 0.95
N GLN A 89 13.68 -3.48 0.49
CA GLN A 89 13.57 -3.19 -0.94
C GLN A 89 14.84 -2.70 -1.61
N LYS A 90 15.84 -2.22 -0.87
CA LYS A 90 17.03 -1.54 -1.47
C LYS A 90 16.62 -0.56 -2.60
N LEU A 91 15.64 0.30 -2.31
CA LEU A 91 15.09 1.25 -3.28
C LEU A 91 16.20 2.18 -3.81
N LYS A 92 16.10 2.55 -5.08
CA LYS A 92 17.07 3.44 -5.72
C LYS A 92 16.73 4.92 -5.53
N GLY A 93 15.45 5.23 -5.46
CA GLY A 93 14.92 6.58 -5.37
C GLY A 93 14.40 6.94 -3.99
N THR A 94 13.67 8.06 -3.95
CA THR A 94 13.01 8.54 -2.74
C THR A 94 11.70 7.82 -2.51
N CYS A 95 11.45 7.47 -1.25
CA CYS A 95 10.22 6.81 -0.83
C CYS A 95 9.67 7.48 0.42
N GLN A 96 8.42 7.93 0.35
CA GLN A 96 7.73 8.58 1.47
C GLN A 96 6.39 7.90 1.72
N PHE A 97 6.04 7.77 3.01
CA PHE A 97 4.79 7.17 3.45
C PHE A 97 3.89 8.28 3.99
N ILE A 98 2.73 8.48 3.37
CA ILE A 98 1.78 9.53 3.72
C ILE A 98 0.51 8.86 4.26
N PRO A 99 0.23 8.93 5.57
CA PRO A 99 -0.96 8.31 6.14
C PRO A 99 -2.25 8.92 5.57
N LEU A 100 -3.20 8.06 5.18
CA LEU A 100 -4.53 8.44 4.69
C LEU A 100 -5.64 8.14 5.72
N GLY A 101 -5.33 7.34 6.75
CA GLY A 101 -6.28 6.93 7.80
C GLY A 101 -6.84 5.53 7.59
N LYS A 102 -7.47 4.95 8.63
CA LYS A 102 -7.97 3.56 8.67
C LYS A 102 -6.96 2.51 8.18
N GLY A 103 -5.67 2.75 8.44
CA GLY A 103 -4.58 1.87 8.03
C GLY A 103 -4.12 1.99 6.57
N PHE A 104 -4.73 2.88 5.79
CA PHE A 104 -4.27 3.24 4.44
C PHE A 104 -3.19 4.32 4.49
N PHE A 105 -2.27 4.27 3.54
CA PHE A 105 -1.24 5.27 3.32
C PHE A 105 -0.82 5.29 1.86
N THR A 106 -0.38 6.45 1.37
CA THR A 106 0.28 6.56 0.07
C THR A 106 1.76 6.23 0.23
N ILE A 107 2.28 5.38 -0.65
CA ILE A 107 3.72 5.17 -0.85
C ILE A 107 4.10 6.05 -2.05
N LEU A 108 4.66 7.23 -1.77
CA LEU A 108 5.11 8.18 -2.77
C LEU A 108 6.51 7.78 -3.23
N LEU A 109 6.63 7.53 -4.54
CA LEU A 109 7.84 7.09 -5.22
C LEU A 109 8.14 8.06 -6.38
N ASP A 110 9.42 8.23 -6.69
CA ASP A 110 9.89 9.12 -7.75
C ASP A 110 10.23 8.40 -9.06
N ASN A 111 10.23 7.07 -9.08
CA ASN A 111 10.58 6.28 -10.25
C ASN A 111 9.72 5.01 -10.40
N GLU A 112 9.64 4.52 -11.63
CA GLU A 112 8.83 3.36 -12.00
C GLU A 112 9.44 2.02 -11.54
N GLU A 113 10.77 1.93 -11.48
CA GLU A 113 11.47 0.72 -11.07
C GLU A 113 11.11 0.34 -9.62
N ASP A 114 11.19 1.30 -8.71
CA ASP A 114 10.83 1.13 -7.29
C ASP A 114 9.33 0.85 -7.12
N LYS A 115 8.47 1.50 -7.93
CA LYS A 115 7.03 1.18 -7.97
C LYS A 115 6.83 -0.28 -8.33
N PHE A 116 7.49 -0.76 -9.36
CA PHE A 116 7.35 -2.11 -9.84
C PHE A 116 7.90 -3.15 -8.86
N GLN A 117 9.01 -2.83 -8.19
CA GLN A 117 9.56 -3.66 -7.12
C GLN A 117 8.56 -3.80 -5.98
N ILE A 118 8.00 -2.70 -5.45
CA ILE A 118 6.99 -2.74 -4.39
C ILE A 118 5.68 -3.39 -4.88
N TRP A 119 5.31 -3.24 -6.14
CA TRP A 119 4.10 -3.85 -6.69
C TRP A 119 4.16 -5.38 -6.73
N ARG A 120 5.32 -5.96 -7.05
CA ARG A 120 5.45 -7.38 -7.37
C ARG A 120 5.40 -8.32 -6.17
N GLY A 121 5.79 -7.86 -4.99
CA GLY A 121 6.03 -8.75 -3.86
C GLY A 121 4.89 -8.78 -2.85
N PRO A 122 4.64 -9.93 -2.22
CA PRO A 122 3.95 -9.97 -0.95
C PRO A 122 4.89 -9.47 0.17
N TRP A 123 4.66 -8.27 0.70
CA TRP A 123 5.50 -7.72 1.77
C TRP A 123 4.96 -8.06 3.14
N HIS A 124 5.74 -8.79 3.92
CA HIS A 124 5.39 -9.06 5.32
C HIS A 124 6.08 -8.05 6.23
N ILE A 125 5.27 -7.35 7.03
CA ILE A 125 5.70 -6.39 8.03
C ILE A 125 5.10 -6.84 9.36
N GLU A 126 5.96 -7.21 10.33
CA GLU A 126 5.53 -7.69 11.65
C GLU A 126 4.42 -8.76 11.60
N SER A 127 4.56 -9.73 10.69
CA SER A 127 3.58 -10.81 10.45
C SER A 127 2.28 -10.38 9.76
N GLN A 128 2.17 -9.13 9.30
CA GLN A 128 1.07 -8.69 8.45
C GLN A 128 1.50 -8.57 7.01
N LEU A 129 0.62 -8.97 6.10
CA LEU A 129 0.83 -8.76 4.68
C LEU A 129 0.39 -7.33 4.31
N LEU A 130 1.32 -6.56 3.75
CA LEU A 130 1.09 -5.25 3.15
C LEU A 130 0.31 -5.46 1.85
N LYS A 131 -0.93 -4.96 1.81
CA LYS A 131 -1.65 -4.85 0.53
C LYS A 131 -1.20 -3.60 -0.18
N VAL A 132 -0.95 -3.71 -1.48
CA VAL A 132 -0.54 -2.59 -2.32
C VAL A 132 -1.42 -2.54 -3.57
N ILE A 133 -1.96 -1.36 -3.89
CA ILE A 133 -2.73 -1.09 -5.11
C ILE A 133 -2.21 0.18 -5.79
N PRO A 134 -2.47 0.41 -7.09
CA PRO A 134 -1.91 1.56 -7.78
C PRO A 134 -2.56 2.79 -7.17
N TRP A 135 -1.79 3.87 -7.04
CA TRP A 135 -2.41 5.11 -6.59
C TRP A 135 -3.46 5.56 -7.60
N VAL A 136 -4.61 6.01 -7.09
CA VAL A 136 -5.72 6.52 -7.89
C VAL A 136 -6.13 7.91 -7.41
N PRO A 137 -6.44 8.87 -8.32
CA PRO A 137 -6.99 10.16 -7.94
C PRO A 137 -8.30 10.03 -7.17
N ASN A 138 -8.57 10.96 -6.25
CA ASN A 138 -9.79 11.00 -5.45
C ASN A 138 -10.05 9.72 -4.63
N PHE A 139 -8.98 9.04 -4.21
CA PHE A 139 -9.08 7.87 -3.34
C PHE A 139 -9.82 8.21 -2.04
N ASP A 140 -10.95 7.56 -1.82
CA ASP A 140 -11.80 7.76 -0.66
C ASP A 140 -11.70 6.55 0.28
N VAL A 141 -11.03 6.77 1.41
CA VAL A 141 -10.82 5.77 2.48
C VAL A 141 -12.15 5.31 3.10
N LEU A 142 -13.19 6.14 3.08
CA LEU A 142 -14.49 5.81 3.66
C LEU A 142 -15.30 4.88 2.76
N LYS A 143 -15.12 4.99 1.44
CA LYS A 143 -15.75 4.11 0.45
C LYS A 143 -15.05 2.77 0.29
N GLN A 144 -13.81 2.64 0.80
CA GLN A 144 -13.14 1.35 0.83
C GLN A 144 -13.85 0.43 1.81
N LYS A 145 -14.62 -0.52 1.27
CA LYS A 145 -15.18 -1.61 2.07
C LYS A 145 -14.00 -2.47 2.54
N ASN A 146 -13.88 -2.71 3.85
CA ASN A 146 -12.95 -3.72 4.39
C ASN A 146 -13.46 -5.14 4.07
N SER A 147 -14.02 -5.36 2.88
CA SER A 147 -14.48 -6.66 2.46
C SER A 147 -13.33 -7.53 1.99
N ASN A 148 -12.14 -7.00 1.72
CA ASN A 148 -11.02 -7.82 1.26
C ASN A 148 -10.17 -8.35 2.42
N ALA A 149 -9.98 -9.66 2.52
CA ALA A 149 -9.03 -10.28 3.46
C ALA A 149 -8.15 -11.33 2.77
N MET A 150 -6.90 -11.44 3.26
CA MET A 150 -5.97 -12.46 2.78
C MET A 150 -6.15 -13.73 3.59
N VAL A 151 -6.51 -14.82 2.91
CA VAL A 151 -6.84 -16.10 3.53
C VAL A 151 -6.09 -17.23 2.83
N TRP A 152 -5.59 -18.17 3.62
CA TRP A 152 -5.02 -19.41 3.11
C TRP A 152 -6.16 -20.35 2.69
N ILE A 153 -6.31 -20.53 1.38
CA ILE A 153 -7.19 -21.53 0.80
C ILE A 153 -6.44 -22.86 0.73
N LYS A 154 -7.09 -23.92 1.19
CA LYS A 154 -6.57 -25.29 1.13
C LYS A 154 -7.33 -26.08 0.07
N PHE A 155 -6.59 -26.84 -0.73
CA PHE A 155 -7.08 -27.79 -1.72
C PHE A 155 -6.81 -29.22 -1.22
N PRO A 156 -7.68 -29.78 -0.36
CA PRO A 156 -7.51 -31.14 0.13
C PRO A 156 -7.77 -32.16 -0.98
N GLY A 157 -6.99 -33.24 -1.02
CA GLY A 157 -7.19 -34.33 -1.99
C GLY A 157 -6.79 -34.00 -3.43
N LEU A 158 -6.22 -32.82 -3.69
CA LEU A 158 -5.69 -32.45 -5.00
C LEU A 158 -4.53 -33.38 -5.37
N PRO A 159 -4.57 -34.09 -6.51
CA PRO A 159 -3.47 -34.95 -6.93
C PRO A 159 -2.15 -34.18 -7.10
N ASN A 160 -1.03 -34.83 -6.81
CA ASN A 160 0.29 -34.20 -6.73
C ASN A 160 0.76 -33.59 -8.07
N GLU A 161 0.22 -34.02 -9.21
CA GLU A 161 0.55 -33.48 -10.53
C GLU A 161 0.08 -32.02 -10.70
N TYR A 162 -0.90 -31.58 -9.91
CA TYR A 162 -1.46 -30.23 -9.95
C TYR A 162 -0.80 -29.25 -8.96
N TRP A 163 0.26 -29.68 -8.26
CA TRP A 163 0.92 -28.89 -7.21
C TRP A 163 1.98 -27.93 -7.74
N GLU A 164 2.02 -27.73 -9.05
CA GLU A 164 2.86 -26.70 -9.67
C GLU A 164 2.32 -25.30 -9.37
N GLU A 165 3.22 -24.35 -9.11
CA GLU A 165 2.86 -23.00 -8.67
C GLU A 165 1.86 -22.33 -9.62
N ASP A 166 2.11 -22.38 -10.93
CA ASP A 166 1.24 -21.78 -11.94
C ASP A 166 -0.18 -22.40 -11.95
N ILE A 167 -0.29 -23.71 -11.71
CA ILE A 167 -1.58 -24.42 -11.66
C ILE A 167 -2.35 -23.99 -10.41
N LEU A 168 -1.70 -24.01 -9.25
CA LEU A 168 -2.30 -23.62 -7.98
C LEU A 168 -2.74 -22.15 -7.96
N MET A 169 -1.89 -21.26 -8.49
CA MET A 169 -2.22 -19.85 -8.66
C MET A 169 -3.41 -19.69 -9.60
N SER A 170 -3.46 -20.42 -10.71
CA SER A 170 -4.58 -20.39 -11.66
C SER A 170 -5.89 -20.85 -11.04
N MET A 171 -5.88 -21.94 -10.28
CA MET A 171 -7.06 -22.41 -9.53
C MET A 171 -7.52 -21.35 -8.51
N ALA A 172 -6.58 -20.77 -7.76
CA ALA A 172 -6.88 -19.75 -6.76
C ALA A 172 -7.49 -18.46 -7.35
N ARG A 173 -7.23 -18.14 -8.63
CA ARG A 173 -7.88 -17.01 -9.34
C ARG A 173 -9.40 -17.13 -9.42
N THR A 174 -9.94 -18.35 -9.34
CA THR A 174 -11.40 -18.57 -9.36
C THR A 174 -12.07 -18.10 -8.06
N ILE A 175 -11.31 -17.97 -6.97
CA ILE A 175 -11.80 -17.56 -5.65
C ILE A 175 -11.53 -16.07 -5.39
N GLY A 176 -10.38 -15.57 -5.81
CA GLY A 176 -9.95 -14.21 -5.55
C GLY A 176 -8.62 -13.87 -6.24
N ASN A 177 -7.89 -12.90 -5.73
CA ASN A 177 -6.57 -12.57 -6.27
C ASN A 177 -5.48 -13.40 -5.56
N PRO A 178 -4.87 -14.40 -6.22
CA PRO A 178 -3.83 -15.21 -5.60
C PRO A 178 -2.58 -14.37 -5.33
N VAL A 179 -1.92 -14.66 -4.21
CA VAL A 179 -0.78 -13.90 -3.71
C VAL A 179 0.50 -14.75 -3.68
N GLN A 180 0.44 -15.93 -3.05
CA GLN A 180 1.60 -16.82 -2.92
C GLN A 180 1.15 -18.26 -2.61
N VAL A 181 1.90 -19.25 -3.09
CA VAL A 181 1.74 -20.65 -2.68
C VAL A 181 2.49 -20.89 -1.37
N ASP A 182 1.93 -21.73 -0.49
CA ASP A 182 2.59 -22.10 0.76
C ASP A 182 3.90 -22.85 0.50
N GLY A 183 4.95 -22.50 1.25
CA GLY A 183 6.27 -23.08 1.07
C GLY A 183 6.31 -24.58 1.34
N SER A 184 5.42 -25.11 2.19
CA SER A 184 5.33 -26.57 2.43
C SER A 184 4.61 -27.29 1.31
N THR A 185 3.70 -26.61 0.62
CA THR A 185 3.06 -27.10 -0.63
C THR A 185 4.09 -27.22 -1.75
N LEU A 186 4.87 -26.15 -2.01
CA LEU A 186 5.90 -26.17 -3.06
C LEU A 186 7.00 -27.21 -2.81
N ARG A 187 7.39 -27.40 -1.53
CA ARG A 187 8.38 -28.42 -1.16
C ARG A 187 7.81 -29.83 -1.09
N ARG A 188 6.48 -30.00 -1.25
CA ARG A 188 5.77 -31.27 -1.12
C ARG A 188 5.99 -31.94 0.25
N ASN A 189 6.18 -31.13 1.29
CA ASN A 189 6.44 -31.59 2.66
C ASN A 189 5.17 -32.10 3.36
N THR A 190 4.01 -31.63 2.93
CA THR A 190 2.70 -32.02 3.48
C THR A 190 1.86 -32.62 2.37
N GLY A 191 1.66 -33.94 2.35
CA GLY A 191 0.84 -34.62 1.32
C GLY A 191 -0.67 -34.56 1.54
N LEU A 192 -1.16 -33.74 2.48
CA LEU A 192 -2.58 -33.70 2.87
C LEU A 192 -3.41 -32.71 2.04
N TYR A 193 -2.80 -31.56 1.69
CA TYR A 193 -3.45 -30.49 0.95
C TYR A 193 -2.40 -29.57 0.33
N ALA A 194 -2.74 -28.97 -0.82
CA ALA A 194 -2.05 -27.80 -1.33
C ALA A 194 -2.66 -26.53 -0.71
N SER A 195 -1.87 -25.48 -0.49
CA SER A 195 -2.34 -24.23 0.13
C SER A 195 -1.85 -23.00 -0.61
N VAL A 196 -2.75 -22.04 -0.85
CA VAL A 196 -2.46 -20.78 -1.55
C VAL A 196 -3.05 -19.62 -0.77
N LEU A 197 -2.27 -18.56 -0.57
CA LEU A 197 -2.75 -17.32 0.03
C LEU A 197 -3.48 -16.51 -1.04
N VAL A 198 -4.73 -16.15 -0.77
CA VAL A 198 -5.60 -15.45 -1.72
C VAL A 198 -6.17 -14.21 -1.04
N ASP A 199 -6.13 -13.06 -1.71
CA ASP A 199 -6.89 -11.88 -1.32
C ASP A 199 -8.32 -11.99 -1.85
N ILE A 200 -9.27 -12.17 -0.94
CA ILE A 200 -10.68 -12.46 -1.26
C ILE A 200 -11.53 -11.28 -0.86
N ASP A 201 -12.39 -10.82 -1.79
CA ASP A 201 -13.44 -9.85 -1.52
C ASP A 201 -14.69 -10.55 -0.96
N PHE A 202 -14.86 -10.48 0.36
CA PHE A 202 -15.99 -11.01 1.11
C PHE A 202 -17.31 -10.26 0.83
N SER A 203 -17.32 -9.22 0.02
CA SER A 203 -18.57 -8.62 -0.48
C SER A 203 -19.17 -9.41 -1.64
N LEU A 204 -18.39 -10.33 -2.23
CA LEU A 204 -18.81 -11.26 -3.27
C LEU A 204 -19.10 -12.64 -2.67
N SER A 205 -19.88 -13.46 -3.37
CA SER A 205 -20.10 -14.86 -2.99
C SER A 205 -18.84 -15.68 -3.21
N ILE A 206 -18.35 -16.34 -2.16
CA ILE A 206 -17.14 -17.17 -2.23
C ILE A 206 -17.53 -18.60 -2.63
N PRO A 207 -16.99 -19.15 -3.73
CA PRO A 207 -17.28 -20.52 -4.13
C PRO A 207 -16.71 -21.52 -3.11
N THR A 208 -17.48 -22.56 -2.80
CA THR A 208 -17.06 -23.62 -1.86
C THR A 208 -16.39 -24.82 -2.55
N LYS A 209 -16.49 -24.89 -3.88
CA LYS A 209 -16.00 -25.98 -4.74
C LYS A 209 -15.47 -25.37 -6.04
N ILE A 210 -14.46 -25.98 -6.62
CA ILE A 210 -13.89 -25.56 -7.90
C ILE A 210 -13.89 -26.76 -8.82
N PHE A 211 -14.49 -26.60 -9.99
CA PHE A 211 -14.37 -27.59 -11.04
C PHE A 211 -13.04 -27.40 -11.75
N VAL A 212 -12.20 -28.45 -11.78
CA VAL A 212 -10.92 -28.47 -12.48
C VAL A 212 -11.05 -29.43 -13.65
N GLU A 213 -10.82 -28.91 -14.85
CA GLU A 213 -10.88 -29.66 -16.11
C GLU A 213 -9.55 -29.53 -16.84
N ASN A 214 -9.07 -30.65 -17.38
CA ASN A 214 -8.08 -30.67 -18.46
C ASN A 214 -8.54 -31.65 -19.55
N ASP A 215 -7.81 -31.71 -20.67
CA ASP A 215 -8.16 -32.55 -21.84
C ASP A 215 -8.41 -34.06 -21.54
N LYS A 216 -8.06 -34.55 -20.35
CA LYS A 216 -8.17 -35.97 -19.96
C LYS A 216 -8.94 -36.22 -18.65
N TYR A 217 -9.11 -35.23 -17.78
CA TYR A 217 -9.63 -35.42 -16.43
C TYR A 217 -10.48 -34.22 -15.98
N GLU A 218 -11.55 -34.53 -15.23
CA GLU A 218 -12.45 -33.57 -14.59
C GLU A 218 -12.65 -33.96 -13.12
N PHE A 219 -12.52 -33.00 -12.20
CA PHE A 219 -12.79 -33.22 -10.78
C PHE A 219 -13.23 -31.94 -10.05
N VAL A 220 -13.77 -32.10 -8.84
CA VAL A 220 -14.38 -31.05 -8.00
C VAL A 220 -13.67 -30.93 -6.66
#